data_AF-A0A8C3T0P1-F1
#
_entry.id   AF-A0A8C3T0P1-F1
#
_cell.length_a   1.000
_cell.length_b   1.000
_cell.length_c   1.000
_cell.angle_alpha   90.00
_cell.angle_beta   90.00
_cell.angle_gamma   90.00
#
_symmetry.space_group_name_H-M   'P 1'
#
loop_
_entity.id
_entity.type
_entity.pdbx_description
1 polymer ?
#
loop_
_entity_poly.entity_id
_entity_poly.type
_entity_poly.pdbx_seq_one_letter_code
_entity_poly.pdbx_strand_id
1 'polypeptide(L)'
;MSLADPVTTCLSPAVHYMVCKLGFEIGDSHSVNSIVSENGEVCWRTITELVHYLESGQYQNVDYIKSVQMLGPLCESVHLHLQSLTMEQFEVQYSLWFQWTNCTELLLEVFAALESMEATAIALSLMKLTSCLERALGDVFLVIGKDCPFLLRDLLASQELAAVFGQSVVSIWLLKSVLTACEVHCPFIR
;
A
#
# COMPACT_ATOMS: atom_id res chain seq x y z
N MET A 1 16.45 -12.92 -32.71
CA MET A 1 16.07 -11.92 -31.70
C MET A 1 14.55 -11.88 -31.70
N SER A 2 13.91 -12.58 -30.76
CA SER A 2 12.46 -12.53 -30.60
C SER A 2 12.13 -11.19 -29.94
N LEU A 3 11.47 -10.29 -30.68
CA LEU A 3 10.83 -9.11 -30.10
C LEU A 3 9.70 -9.67 -29.24
N ALA A 4 9.87 -9.62 -27.91
CA ALA A 4 8.80 -10.01 -26.98
C ALA A 4 7.53 -9.23 -27.35
N ASP A 5 6.43 -9.97 -27.54
CA ASP A 5 5.12 -9.34 -27.77
C ASP A 5 4.83 -8.35 -26.64
N PRO A 6 4.29 -7.16 -26.97
CA PRO A 6 3.97 -6.16 -25.95
C PRO A 6 2.97 -6.76 -24.96
N VAL A 7 3.30 -6.70 -23.66
CA VAL A 7 2.43 -7.14 -22.57
C VAL A 7 1.05 -6.52 -22.75
N THR A 8 0.04 -7.36 -23.01
CA THR A 8 -1.34 -6.90 -23.17
C THR A 8 -1.93 -6.62 -21.80
N THR A 9 -1.80 -5.38 -21.34
CA THR A 9 -2.42 -4.89 -20.11
C THR A 9 -3.86 -4.45 -20.36
N CYS A 10 -4.74 -4.68 -19.38
CA CYS A 10 -6.11 -4.13 -19.37
C CYS A 10 -6.15 -2.70 -18.82
N LEU A 11 -5.02 -2.15 -18.38
CA LEU A 11 -4.93 -0.79 -17.86
C LEU A 11 -4.92 0.24 -19.00
N SER A 12 -5.55 1.38 -18.75
CA SER A 12 -5.39 2.53 -19.66
C SER A 12 -3.92 2.99 -19.66
N PRO A 13 -3.42 3.60 -20.74
CA PRO A 13 -2.02 4.03 -20.82
C PRO A 13 -1.57 4.92 -19.67
N ALA A 14 -2.44 5.82 -19.19
CA ALA A 14 -2.17 6.71 -18.07
C ALA A 14 -2.03 5.94 -16.75
N VAL A 15 -2.93 5.00 -16.48
CA VAL A 15 -2.89 4.17 -15.26
C VAL A 15 -1.69 3.23 -15.29
N HIS A 16 -1.43 2.59 -16.43
CA HIS A 16 -0.25 1.74 -16.61
C HIS A 16 1.04 2.51 -16.34
N TYR A 17 1.19 3.71 -16.89
CA TYR A 17 2.35 4.57 -16.64
C TYR A 17 2.50 4.89 -15.14
N MET A 18 1.40 5.27 -14.49
CA MET A 18 1.40 5.65 -13.07
C MET A 18 1.76 4.47 -12.15
N VAL A 19 1.24 3.27 -12.41
CA VAL A 19 1.51 2.06 -11.61
C VAL A 19 2.90 1.49 -11.88
N CYS A 20 3.28 1.38 -13.15
CA CYS A 20 4.41 0.53 -13.54
C CYS A 20 5.72 1.29 -13.78
N LYS A 21 5.66 2.61 -13.94
CA LYS A 21 6.83 3.41 -14.36
C LYS A 21 7.09 4.58 -13.44
N LEU A 22 6.04 5.34 -13.12
CA LEU A 22 6.16 6.64 -12.46
C LEU A 22 6.91 6.60 -11.12
N GLY A 23 6.62 5.59 -10.28
CA GLY A 23 7.30 5.40 -8.99
C GLY A 23 8.77 4.97 -9.08
N PHE A 24 9.24 4.58 -10.27
CA PHE A 24 10.62 4.13 -10.50
C PHE A 24 11.45 5.16 -11.30
N GLU A 25 10.88 6.33 -11.62
CA GLU A 25 11.58 7.36 -12.40
C GLU A 25 12.65 8.08 -11.57
N ILE A 26 12.42 8.21 -10.27
CA ILE A 26 13.35 8.82 -9.32
C ILE A 26 14.25 7.72 -8.77
N GLY A 27 15.55 7.82 -9.00
CA GLY A 27 16.55 6.85 -8.50
C GLY A 27 17.06 7.14 -7.08
N ASP A 28 16.44 8.07 -6.36
CA ASP A 28 16.84 8.43 -5.01
C ASP A 28 16.37 7.36 -4.01
N SER A 29 17.30 6.60 -3.43
CA SER A 29 16.96 5.62 -2.41
C SER A 29 16.62 6.30 -1.08
N HIS A 30 15.46 6.01 -0.51
CA HIS A 30 15.16 6.38 0.88
C HIS A 30 15.84 5.39 1.83
N SER A 31 16.50 5.89 2.88
CA SER A 31 17.00 5.00 3.93
C SER A 31 15.83 4.38 4.68
N VAL A 32 15.78 3.05 4.80
CA VAL A 32 14.73 2.37 5.57
C VAL A 32 14.66 2.88 7.02
N ASN A 33 15.80 3.27 7.60
CA ASN A 33 15.89 3.81 8.96
C ASN A 33 15.13 5.15 9.12
N SER A 34 14.85 5.86 8.02
CA SER A 34 14.02 7.06 8.03
C SER A 34 12.51 6.77 7.95
N ILE A 35 12.14 5.52 7.64
CA ILE A 35 10.78 5.06 7.37
C ILE A 35 10.29 4.14 8.49
N VAL A 36 11.14 3.22 8.96
CA VAL A 36 10.81 2.24 9.99
C VAL A 36 11.90 2.27 11.06
N SER A 37 11.49 2.30 12.34
CA SER A 37 12.41 2.21 13.47
C SER A 37 12.93 0.77 13.65
N GLU A 38 13.97 0.59 14.47
CA GLU A 38 14.48 -0.74 14.82
C GLU A 38 13.40 -1.66 15.43
N ASN A 39 12.36 -1.07 16.06
CA ASN A 39 11.25 -1.80 16.67
C ASN A 39 10.09 -2.08 15.70
N GLY A 40 10.23 -1.73 14.41
CA GLY A 40 9.18 -1.92 13.41
C GLY A 40 8.14 -0.79 13.36
N GLU A 41 8.34 0.31 14.08
CA GLU A 41 7.42 1.45 14.07
C GLU A 41 7.54 2.24 12.78
N VAL A 42 6.42 2.53 12.14
CA VAL A 42 6.36 3.33 10.92
C VAL A 42 6.43 4.82 11.26
N CYS A 43 7.42 5.53 10.71
CA CYS A 43 7.55 6.98 10.81
C CYS A 43 6.58 7.66 9.84
N TRP A 44 5.32 7.82 10.26
CA TRP A 44 4.29 8.45 9.44
C TRP A 44 4.65 9.86 8.99
N ARG A 45 5.41 10.62 9.79
CA ARG A 45 5.87 11.96 9.41
C ARG A 45 6.61 11.95 8.08
N THR A 46 7.64 11.11 7.96
CA THR A 46 8.44 10.97 6.73
C THR A 46 7.56 10.60 5.53
N ILE A 47 6.59 9.69 5.72
CA ILE A 47 5.72 9.25 4.63
C ILE A 47 4.75 10.37 4.21
N THR A 48 4.16 11.07 5.17
CA THR A 48 3.18 12.14 4.89
C THR A 48 3.80 13.36 4.22
N GLU A 49 5.09 13.63 4.45
CA GLU A 49 5.83 14.71 3.76
C GLU A 49 6.02 14.44 2.26
N LEU A 50 5.90 13.17 1.82
CA LEU A 50 6.00 12.79 0.41
C LEU A 50 4.67 12.92 -0.35
N VAL A 51 3.55 13.08 0.37
CA VAL A 51 2.23 13.29 -0.21
C VAL A 51 2.06 14.74 -0.59
N HIS A 52 1.82 14.98 -1.87
CA HIS A 52 1.65 16.32 -2.42
C HIS A 52 0.18 16.59 -2.71
N TYR A 53 -0.24 17.84 -2.49
CA TYR A 53 -1.59 18.31 -2.78
C TYR A 53 -1.52 19.40 -3.83
N LEU A 54 -2.52 19.44 -4.70
CA LEU A 54 -2.66 20.47 -5.73
C LEU A 54 -2.91 21.84 -5.07
N GLU A 55 -2.22 22.88 -5.53
CA GLU A 55 -2.27 24.23 -4.94
C GLU A 55 -3.59 24.99 -5.24
N SER A 56 -4.61 24.33 -5.79
CA SER A 56 -5.84 24.98 -6.25
C SER A 56 -7.07 24.70 -5.38
N GLY A 57 -7.35 25.60 -4.42
CA GLY A 57 -8.69 25.96 -3.89
C GLY A 57 -9.51 24.92 -3.07
N GLN A 58 -9.95 25.33 -1.86
CA GLN A 58 -10.97 24.78 -0.93
C GLN A 58 -11.04 23.27 -0.61
N TYR A 59 -10.50 22.37 -1.43
CA TYR A 59 -10.40 20.93 -1.18
C TYR A 59 -8.95 20.47 -1.40
N GLN A 60 -8.36 19.82 -0.39
CA GLN A 60 -7.03 19.22 -0.48
C GLN A 60 -7.07 18.03 -1.45
N ASN A 61 -6.97 18.29 -2.75
CA ASN A 61 -6.90 17.25 -3.76
C ASN A 61 -5.46 16.77 -3.90
N VAL A 62 -5.23 15.47 -3.85
CA VAL A 62 -3.88 14.88 -3.93
C VAL A 62 -3.34 15.05 -5.35
N ASP A 63 -2.11 15.55 -5.46
CA ASP A 63 -1.33 15.48 -6.70
C ASP A 63 -0.81 14.05 -6.84
N TYR A 64 -1.61 13.21 -7.50
CA TYR A 64 -1.32 11.79 -7.68
C TYR A 64 0.01 11.56 -8.40
N ILE A 65 0.36 12.39 -9.37
CA ILE A 65 1.59 12.21 -10.15
C ILE A 65 2.80 12.44 -9.25
N LYS A 66 2.85 13.61 -8.62
CA LYS A 66 3.98 13.97 -7.75
C LYS A 66 4.06 13.05 -6.53
N SER A 67 2.92 12.69 -5.94
CA SER A 67 2.88 11.79 -4.79
C SER A 67 3.38 10.39 -5.13
N VAL A 68 2.96 9.81 -6.26
CA VAL A 68 3.44 8.48 -6.70
C VAL A 68 4.94 8.50 -7.02
N GLN A 69 5.42 9.56 -7.68
CA GLN A 69 6.86 9.72 -7.96
C GLN A 69 7.68 9.70 -6.67
N MET A 70 7.24 10.41 -5.62
CA MET A 70 7.96 10.49 -4.35
C MET A 70 7.79 9.24 -3.47
N LEU A 71 6.62 8.60 -3.51
CA LEU A 71 6.35 7.39 -2.71
C LEU A 71 6.96 6.13 -3.32
N GLY A 72 7.25 6.13 -4.62
CA GLY A 72 7.81 4.97 -5.32
C GLY A 72 9.13 4.46 -4.73
N PRO A 73 10.17 5.31 -4.58
CA PRO A 73 11.44 4.89 -3.99
C PRO A 73 11.32 4.51 -2.51
N LEU A 74 10.35 5.10 -1.80
CA LEU A 74 10.01 4.68 -0.43
C LEU A 74 9.43 3.26 -0.42
N CYS A 75 8.51 2.95 -1.34
CA CYS A 75 7.94 1.62 -1.46
C CYS A 75 8.98 0.57 -1.83
N GLU A 76 9.92 0.90 -2.72
CA GLU A 76 11.07 0.06 -3.05
C GLU A 76 11.94 -0.21 -1.82
N SER A 77 12.27 0.83 -1.06
CA SER A 77 13.09 0.71 0.16
C SER A 77 12.43 -0.19 1.21
N VAL A 78 11.11 -0.09 1.39
CA VAL A 78 10.33 -0.97 2.27
C VAL A 78 10.30 -2.40 1.71
N HIS A 79 10.14 -2.57 0.39
CA HIS A 79 10.15 -3.89 -0.23
C HIS A 79 11.49 -4.61 -0.03
N LEU A 80 12.60 -3.92 -0.28
CA LEU A 80 13.95 -4.46 -0.08
C LEU A 80 14.23 -4.79 1.39
N HIS A 81 13.77 -3.95 2.33
CA HIS A 81 13.84 -4.24 3.75
C HIS A 81 13.09 -5.51 4.11
N LEU A 82 11.82 -5.62 3.69
CA LEU A 82 11.00 -6.81 3.94
C LEU A 82 11.63 -8.07 3.35
N GLN A 83 12.20 -8.00 2.14
CA GLN A 83 12.92 -9.13 1.52
C GLN A 83 14.21 -9.51 2.26
N SER A 84 14.83 -8.59 3.00
CA SER A 84 16.04 -8.87 3.77
C SER A 84 15.79 -9.59 5.09
N LEU A 85 14.54 -9.57 5.57
CA LEU A 85 14.14 -10.19 6.84
C LEU A 85 13.88 -11.68 6.65
N THR A 86 14.27 -12.47 7.65
CA THR A 86 13.77 -13.85 7.77
C THR A 86 12.36 -13.86 8.33
N MET A 87 11.66 -14.97 8.14
CA MET A 87 10.34 -15.20 8.75
C MET A 87 10.36 -14.97 10.28
N GLU A 88 11.38 -15.48 10.98
CA GLU A 88 11.52 -15.31 12.44
C GLU A 88 11.69 -13.83 12.82
N GLN A 89 12.52 -13.08 12.08
CA GLN A 89 12.73 -11.65 12.34
C GLN A 89 11.46 -10.86 12.07
N PHE A 90 10.77 -11.16 10.97
CA PHE A 90 9.52 -10.52 10.62
C PHE A 90 8.43 -10.80 11.69
N GLU A 91 8.31 -12.04 12.14
CA GLU A 91 7.33 -12.42 13.16
C GLU A 91 7.60 -11.71 14.49
N VAL A 92 8.86 -11.70 14.96
CA VAL A 92 9.23 -11.03 16.22
C VAL A 92 9.00 -9.53 16.14
N GLN A 93 9.32 -8.92 15.00
CA GLN A 93 9.25 -7.47 14.83
C GLN A 93 7.84 -6.95 14.55
N TYR A 94 7.03 -7.67 13.76
CA TYR A 94 5.75 -7.18 13.23
C TYR A 94 4.49 -7.82 13.80
N SER A 95 4.55 -9.02 14.41
CA SER A 95 3.34 -9.73 14.86
C SER A 95 2.49 -8.95 15.86
N LEU A 96 3.12 -8.21 16.79
CA LEU A 96 2.40 -7.37 17.75
C LEU A 96 1.61 -6.26 17.05
N TRP A 97 2.21 -5.65 16.01
CA TRP A 97 1.59 -4.58 15.22
C TRP A 97 0.39 -5.05 14.40
N PHE A 98 0.24 -6.36 14.20
CA PHE A 98 -0.87 -6.96 13.46
C PHE A 98 -2.02 -7.44 14.34
N GLN A 99 -1.86 -7.47 15.67
CA GLN A 99 -2.88 -8.02 16.56
C GLN A 99 -4.25 -7.34 16.44
N TRP A 100 -4.28 -6.03 16.19
CA TRP A 100 -5.53 -5.27 16.04
C TRP A 100 -6.37 -5.72 14.83
N THR A 101 -5.76 -6.38 13.84
CA THR A 101 -6.45 -6.94 12.67
C THR A 101 -7.14 -8.29 12.95
N ASN A 102 -6.78 -8.94 14.05
CA ASN A 102 -7.18 -10.31 14.39
C ASN A 102 -6.90 -11.32 13.25
N CYS A 103 -5.82 -11.09 12.49
CA CYS A 103 -5.43 -11.85 11.29
C CYS A 103 -3.92 -12.02 11.13
N THR A 104 -3.18 -12.04 12.23
CA THR A 104 -1.72 -12.16 12.22
C THR A 104 -1.22 -13.36 11.42
N GLU A 105 -1.86 -14.54 11.54
CA GLU A 105 -1.47 -15.74 10.79
C GLU A 105 -1.57 -15.54 9.26
N LEU A 106 -2.62 -14.87 8.79
CA LEU A 106 -2.80 -14.57 7.37
C LEU A 106 -1.73 -13.60 6.86
N LEU A 107 -1.30 -12.65 7.70
CA LEU A 107 -0.24 -11.71 7.34
C LEU A 107 1.13 -12.37 7.27
N LEU A 108 1.38 -13.37 8.12
CA LEU A 108 2.55 -14.23 8.07
C LEU A 108 2.54 -15.11 6.80
N GLU A 109 1.39 -15.70 6.44
CA GLU A 109 1.23 -16.43 5.17
C GLU A 109 1.54 -15.55 3.95
N VAL A 110 1.04 -14.31 3.95
CA VAL A 110 1.29 -13.34 2.87
C VAL A 110 2.79 -13.04 2.76
N PHE A 111 3.48 -12.87 3.88
CA PHE A 111 4.93 -12.65 3.87
C PHE A 111 5.68 -13.85 3.28
N ALA A 112 5.35 -15.08 3.68
CA ALA A 112 5.94 -16.28 3.11
C ALA A 112 5.66 -16.43 1.60
N ALA A 113 4.50 -15.97 1.11
CA ALA A 113 4.19 -15.96 -0.31
C ALA A 113 5.01 -14.95 -1.11
N LEU A 114 5.56 -13.90 -0.49
CA LEU A 114 6.49 -12.98 -1.17
C LEU A 114 7.81 -13.66 -1.52
N GLU A 115 8.24 -14.66 -0.74
CA GLU A 115 9.45 -15.43 -1.02
C GLU A 115 9.28 -16.40 -2.20
N SER A 116 8.06 -16.92 -2.42
CA SER A 116 7.81 -17.95 -3.44
C SER A 116 7.90 -17.43 -4.88
N MET A 117 7.84 -16.11 -5.08
CA MET A 117 7.84 -15.41 -6.38
C MET A 117 6.76 -15.92 -7.37
N GLU A 118 5.79 -16.69 -6.89
CA GLU A 118 4.71 -17.22 -7.70
C GLU A 118 3.62 -16.15 -7.87
N ALA A 119 3.40 -15.70 -9.11
CA ALA A 119 2.46 -14.63 -9.42
C ALA A 119 1.05 -14.87 -8.87
N THR A 120 0.55 -16.11 -8.95
CA THR A 120 -0.76 -16.50 -8.43
C THR A 120 -0.81 -16.42 -6.90
N ALA A 121 0.23 -16.89 -6.23
CA ALA A 121 0.32 -16.85 -4.76
C ALA A 121 0.40 -15.40 -4.26
N ILE A 122 1.17 -14.55 -4.96
CA ILE A 122 1.28 -13.12 -4.65
C ILE A 122 -0.08 -12.42 -4.87
N ALA A 123 -0.74 -12.65 -6.00
CA ALA A 123 -2.05 -12.05 -6.28
C ALA A 123 -3.10 -12.48 -5.26
N LEU A 124 -3.16 -13.77 -4.90
CA LEU A 124 -4.07 -14.28 -3.88
C LEU A 124 -3.76 -13.68 -2.50
N SER A 125 -2.48 -13.57 -2.15
CA SER A 125 -2.02 -12.98 -0.90
C SER A 125 -2.41 -11.51 -0.81
N LEU A 126 -2.30 -10.77 -1.91
CA LEU A 126 -2.72 -9.39 -2.01
C LEU A 126 -4.24 -9.25 -1.79
N MET A 127 -5.05 -10.12 -2.40
CA MET A 127 -6.51 -10.14 -2.18
C MET A 127 -6.89 -10.47 -0.73
N LYS A 128 -6.21 -11.45 -0.12
CA LYS A 128 -6.39 -11.81 1.29
C LYS A 128 -6.05 -10.63 2.20
N LEU A 129 -4.93 -9.96 1.94
CA LEU A 129 -4.47 -8.79 2.69
C LEU A 129 -5.47 -7.64 2.59
N THR A 130 -5.95 -7.32 1.38
CA THR A 130 -6.93 -6.23 1.20
C THR A 130 -8.24 -6.53 1.93
N SER A 131 -8.74 -7.76 1.86
CA SER A 131 -9.96 -8.16 2.57
C SER A 131 -9.78 -8.12 4.10
N CYS A 132 -8.61 -8.52 4.60
CA CYS A 132 -8.27 -8.42 6.01
C CYS A 132 -8.28 -6.96 6.49
N LEU A 133 -7.65 -6.05 5.72
CA LEU A 133 -7.62 -4.63 6.04
C LEU A 133 -9.01 -3.99 5.97
N GLU A 134 -9.81 -4.33 4.96
CA GLU A 134 -11.21 -3.91 4.84
C GLU A 134 -12.01 -4.23 6.09
N ARG A 135 -11.93 -5.49 6.55
CA ARG A 135 -12.64 -5.93 7.75
C ARG A 135 -12.15 -5.23 9.00
N ALA A 136 -10.82 -5.15 9.21
CA ALA A 136 -10.25 -4.53 10.39
C ALA A 136 -10.58 -3.03 10.48
N LEU A 137 -10.55 -2.31 9.35
CA LEU A 137 -10.96 -0.91 9.29
C LEU A 137 -12.48 -0.76 9.48
N GLY A 138 -13.28 -1.68 8.96
CA GLY A 138 -14.72 -1.72 9.19
C GLY A 138 -15.06 -1.92 10.67
N ASP A 139 -14.35 -2.80 11.37
CA ASP A 139 -14.49 -3.02 12.80
C ASP A 139 -14.19 -1.73 13.59
N VAL A 140 -13.11 -1.01 13.24
CA VAL A 140 -12.79 0.30 13.83
C VAL A 140 -13.90 1.32 13.56
N PHE A 141 -14.44 1.34 12.33
CA PHE A 141 -15.52 2.25 11.96
C PHE A 141 -16.81 1.98 12.75
N LEU A 142 -17.16 0.71 12.99
CA LEU A 142 -18.32 0.32 13.78
C LEU A 142 -18.24 0.80 15.23
N VAL A 143 -17.04 0.89 15.80
CA VAL A 143 -16.82 1.47 17.15
C VAL A 143 -17.20 2.96 17.20
N ILE A 144 -17.13 3.67 16.07
CA ILE A 144 -17.50 5.10 15.95
C ILE A 144 -19.02 5.28 15.83
N GLY A 145 -19.79 4.20 15.62
CA GLY A 145 -21.26 4.19 15.74
C GLY A 145 -22.02 4.65 14.49
N LYS A 146 -21.46 4.48 13.29
CA LYS A 146 -22.11 4.79 12.00
C LYS A 146 -22.20 3.56 11.09
N ASP A 147 -23.11 3.60 10.11
CA ASP A 147 -23.22 2.57 9.08
C ASP A 147 -21.94 2.48 8.25
N CYS A 148 -21.31 1.30 8.25
CA CYS A 148 -20.04 1.08 7.56
C CYS A 148 -20.22 1.09 6.04
N PRO A 149 -19.43 1.89 5.29
CA PRO A 149 -19.38 1.80 3.83
C PRO A 149 -18.98 0.39 3.37
N PHE A 150 -19.54 -0.05 2.25
CA PHE A 150 -19.34 -1.42 1.74
C PHE A 150 -18.03 -1.60 0.97
N LEU A 151 -17.46 -0.51 0.44
CA LEU A 151 -16.25 -0.53 -0.37
C LEU A 151 -15.07 0.06 0.41
N LEU A 152 -13.88 -0.57 0.33
CA LEU A 152 -12.66 -0.07 0.97
C LEU A 152 -12.36 1.38 0.63
N ARG A 153 -12.51 1.75 -0.64
CA ARG A 153 -12.27 3.13 -1.11
C ARG A 153 -13.17 4.12 -0.36
N ASP A 154 -14.44 3.76 -0.17
CA ASP A 154 -15.41 4.65 0.45
C ASP A 154 -15.21 4.70 1.97
N LEU A 155 -14.77 3.58 2.56
CA LEU A 155 -14.32 3.50 3.95
C LEU A 155 -13.08 4.38 4.18
N LEU A 156 -12.07 4.31 3.31
CA LEU A 156 -10.89 5.17 3.33
C LEU A 156 -11.23 6.63 2.98
N ALA A 157 -12.29 6.93 2.26
CA ALA A 157 -12.69 8.31 2.01
C ALA A 157 -13.45 8.96 3.19
N SER A 158 -13.72 8.19 4.25
CA SER A 158 -14.55 8.63 5.37
C SER A 158 -13.84 9.61 6.31
N GLN A 159 -14.59 10.58 6.84
CA GLN A 159 -14.07 11.55 7.81
C GLN A 159 -13.80 10.90 9.18
N GLU A 160 -14.51 9.81 9.48
CA GLU A 160 -14.39 9.06 10.71
C GLU A 160 -13.02 8.39 10.82
N LEU A 161 -12.57 7.70 9.76
CA LEU A 161 -11.22 7.16 9.73
C LEU A 161 -10.17 8.27 9.67
N ALA A 162 -10.44 9.36 8.93
CA ALA A 162 -9.54 10.50 8.91
C ALA A 162 -9.39 11.18 10.29
N ALA A 163 -10.43 11.15 11.13
CA ALA A 163 -10.36 11.66 12.50
C ALA A 163 -9.53 10.77 13.43
N VAL A 164 -9.52 9.45 13.20
CA VAL A 164 -8.75 8.49 14.00
C VAL A 164 -7.29 8.41 13.55
N PHE A 165 -7.04 8.31 12.25
CA PHE A 165 -5.71 8.05 11.68
C PHE A 165 -5.03 9.30 11.10
N GLY A 166 -5.77 10.38 10.87
CA GLY A 166 -5.30 11.59 10.22
C GLY A 166 -5.50 11.58 8.70
N GLN A 167 -5.85 12.73 8.14
CA GLN A 167 -6.16 12.90 6.71
C GLN A 167 -5.03 12.43 5.78
N SER A 168 -3.78 12.70 6.15
CA SER A 168 -2.62 12.36 5.31
C SER A 168 -2.37 10.85 5.24
N VAL A 169 -2.53 10.13 6.35
CA VAL A 169 -2.38 8.65 6.41
C VAL A 169 -3.45 7.98 5.56
N VAL A 170 -4.68 8.44 5.71
CA VAL A 170 -5.82 7.94 4.95
C VAL A 170 -5.68 8.23 3.44
N SER A 171 -5.13 9.39 3.08
CA SER A 171 -4.82 9.73 1.68
C SER A 171 -3.78 8.78 1.06
N ILE A 172 -2.76 8.36 1.83
CA ILE A 172 -1.75 7.39 1.39
C ILE A 172 -2.38 6.02 1.14
N TRP A 173 -3.19 5.55 2.08
CA TRP A 173 -3.87 4.26 1.93
C TRP A 173 -4.84 4.26 0.75
N LEU A 174 -5.56 5.37 0.54
CA LEU A 174 -6.43 5.51 -0.61
C LEU A 174 -5.64 5.48 -1.92
N LEU A 175 -4.53 6.21 -2.00
CA LEU A 175 -3.65 6.22 -3.16
C LEU A 175 -3.09 4.83 -3.46
N LYS A 176 -2.66 4.09 -2.43
CA LYS A 176 -2.14 2.73 -2.58
C LYS A 176 -3.23 1.71 -2.92
N SER A 177 -4.41 1.81 -2.30
CA SER A 177 -5.55 0.91 -2.60
C SER A 177 -6.02 1.04 -4.05
N VAL A 178 -6.00 2.25 -4.62
CA VAL A 178 -6.33 2.49 -6.04
C VAL A 178 -5.28 1.87 -6.95
N LEU A 179 -3.99 1.99 -6.62
CA LEU A 179 -2.91 1.39 -7.40
C LEU A 179 -2.93 -0.15 -7.29
N THR A 180 -3.15 -0.69 -6.09
CA THR A 180 -3.25 -2.13 -5.82
C THR A 180 -4.48 -2.76 -6.48
N ALA A 181 -5.63 -2.08 -6.50
CA ALA A 181 -6.81 -2.57 -7.23
C ALA A 181 -6.56 -2.67 -8.74
N CYS A 182 -5.71 -1.79 -9.30
CA CYS A 182 -5.27 -1.88 -10.70
C CYS A 182 -4.31 -3.06 -10.94
N GLU A 183 -3.48 -3.43 -9.97
CA GLU A 183 -2.59 -4.60 -10.04
C GLU A 183 -3.35 -5.93 -9.89
N VAL A 184 -4.28 -6.03 -8.92
CA VAL A 184 -5.06 -7.26 -8.67
C VAL A 184 -6.00 -7.59 -9.84
N HIS A 185 -6.57 -6.59 -10.50
CA HIS A 185 -7.40 -6.80 -11.69
C HIS A 185 -6.60 -7.00 -12.99
N CYS A 186 -5.28 -6.93 -12.95
CA CYS A 186 -4.42 -7.11 -14.11
C CYS A 186 -3.22 -8.01 -13.76
N PRO A 187 -3.41 -9.33 -13.58
CA PRO A 187 -2.37 -10.25 -13.10
C PRO A 187 -1.20 -10.49 -14.08
N PHE A 188 -1.11 -9.73 -15.17
CA PHE A 188 -0.10 -9.87 -16.24
C PHE A 188 0.94 -8.74 -16.27
N ILE A 189 1.05 -7.93 -15.22
CA ILE A 189 2.05 -6.87 -15.17
C ILE A 189 3.31 -7.39 -14.48
N ARG A 190 4.03 -8.25 -15.19
CA ARG A 190 5.49 -8.41 -15.15
C ARG A 190 5.95 -9.26 -16.33
#